data_AF-A0A812WAB2-F1
#
_entry.id   AF-A0A812WAB2-F1
#
_cell.length_a   1.000
_cell.length_b   1.000
_cell.length_c   1.000
_cell.angle_alpha   90.00
_cell.angle_beta   90.00
_cell.angle_gamma   90.00
#
_symmetry.space_group_name_H-M   'P 1'
#
loop_
_entity.id
_entity.type
_entity.pdbx_description
1 polymer ?
#
loop_
_entity_poly.entity_id
_entity_poly.type
_entity_poly.pdbx_seq_one_letter_code
_entity_poly.pdbx_strand_id
1 'polypeptide(L)'
;LMEPWARAHGKRPWSSLAETSVRAHTPVGKRAQTGGKASVIGLRREDKNKWERRAPLAPRHVDELVKQGLKVVVQPCTRRVFTDVEYLEAGAEIKEDLSECSTILAVKEVPPELLLPGRTWCFFSHTIKAQPSGMPLLDAALQKKVRLLDYECITGTGARGGPRLVAFGAFAGYAGAIDFLRGLGERFLSLGYSTPLLHIGSAFMYPTLEEAKRAVSLAGEAIRKHGLPKALCPFTAVFTGTGNVSQGALEIFKLLPHELVSPSTLPQLCEKADSGLMQREDCHKLYLSIATAEHMVKRRDGGAFDKEGYYSQPENYQPTFQDAVLPYATVILNGMYWDARFPKLFTRDDLHRHVEGGRDKLLGVCDITCDADGSVPTRQFASIEQPFHILNAMTGQLSDCLDDPGVLFHAVDHLPSELPRESSEHFGDCLVPFLPYLAEELALMEPGSTDQLAGSAKMPMPIRGAIIAEGGALTREYRYIQQLRDVRQGKVVAAEDESAAELPAAPSCCTLELTGHLFDSRLINKVADLCEQGRARMHILLLDVGRSVRDESFLSVMVMAHSDSCLPYTPKESLYLHGPT
;
A
#
# COMPACT_ATOMS: atom_id res chain seq x y z
N LEU A 1 31.43 -29.72 4.50
CA LEU A 1 32.72 -29.03 4.22
C LEU A 1 32.82 -27.60 4.78
N MET A 2 31.75 -26.97 5.32
CA MET A 2 31.82 -25.60 5.90
C MET A 2 31.78 -25.51 7.43
N GLU A 3 31.70 -26.62 8.17
CA GLU A 3 31.70 -26.57 9.65
C GLU A 3 33.04 -26.25 10.32
N PRO A 4 34.22 -26.64 9.79
CA PRO A 4 35.49 -26.32 10.45
C PRO A 4 35.86 -24.82 10.39
N TRP A 5 35.38 -24.08 9.38
CA TRP A 5 35.72 -22.67 9.18
C TRP A 5 35.02 -21.72 10.17
N ALA A 6 33.77 -22.02 10.54
CA ALA A 6 32.96 -21.20 11.45
C ALA A 6 33.45 -21.25 12.92
N ARG A 7 34.05 -22.37 13.35
CA ARG A 7 34.58 -22.51 14.73
C ARG A 7 35.87 -21.73 14.96
N ALA A 8 36.67 -21.50 13.92
CA ALA A 8 37.94 -20.78 14.05
C ALA A 8 37.79 -19.26 14.15
N HIS A 9 36.63 -18.69 13.79
CA HIS A 9 36.43 -17.23 13.68
C HIS A 9 35.30 -16.68 14.55
N GLY A 10 34.78 -17.45 15.51
CA GLY A 10 33.82 -16.96 16.51
C GLY A 10 32.49 -16.43 15.95
N LYS A 11 32.12 -16.78 14.71
CA LYS A 11 30.87 -16.35 14.07
C LYS A 11 29.84 -17.47 14.10
N ARG A 12 28.63 -17.18 14.59
CA ARG A 12 27.50 -18.13 14.58
C ARG A 12 27.07 -18.42 13.13
N PRO A 13 26.69 -19.67 12.79
CA PRO A 13 26.16 -19.99 11.47
C PRO A 13 24.86 -19.25 11.17
N TRP A 14 24.73 -18.75 9.95
CA TRP A 14 23.56 -18.03 9.42
C TRP A 14 22.40 -18.99 9.12
N SER A 15 21.75 -19.52 10.16
CA SER A 15 20.53 -20.33 10.01
C SER A 15 19.54 -20.22 11.17
N SER A 16 19.47 -19.09 11.89
CA SER A 16 18.55 -18.95 13.03
C SER A 16 17.86 -17.59 13.19
N LEU A 17 17.58 -16.86 12.12
CA LEU A 17 16.78 -15.61 12.19
C LEU A 17 15.50 -15.62 11.35
N ALA A 18 15.10 -16.77 10.80
CA ALA A 18 13.79 -16.96 10.17
C ALA A 18 12.72 -17.53 11.12
N GLU A 19 13.06 -17.79 12.39
CA GLU A 19 12.13 -18.29 13.42
C GLU A 19 11.93 -17.25 14.53
N THR A 20 11.39 -16.09 14.17
CA THR A 20 10.54 -15.30 15.09
C THR A 20 9.21 -15.02 14.41
N SER A 21 8.64 -16.04 13.78
CA SER A 21 7.19 -16.15 13.63
C SER A 21 6.62 -16.37 15.03
N VAL A 22 5.67 -15.54 15.44
CA VAL A 22 4.86 -15.74 16.65
C VAL A 22 4.14 -17.09 16.54
N ARG A 23 4.78 -18.16 17.03
CA ARG A 23 4.10 -19.39 17.45
C ARG A 23 3.96 -19.34 18.96
N ALA A 24 3.15 -18.40 19.43
CA ALA A 24 2.49 -18.57 20.72
C ALA A 24 1.25 -19.43 20.46
N HIS A 25 1.40 -20.76 20.48
CA HIS A 25 0.25 -21.64 20.69
C HIS A 25 -0.18 -21.47 22.15
N THR A 26 -0.96 -20.43 22.41
CA THR A 26 -1.75 -20.37 23.64
C THR A 26 -2.86 -21.41 23.48
N PRO A 27 -3.03 -22.39 24.40
CA PRO A 27 -4.12 -23.33 24.32
C PRO A 27 -5.43 -22.53 24.43
N VAL A 28 -6.24 -22.54 23.37
CA VAL A 28 -7.61 -22.05 23.46
C VAL A 28 -8.35 -23.04 24.36
N GLY A 29 -8.53 -22.68 25.63
CA GLY A 29 -9.31 -23.47 26.58
C GLY A 29 -10.70 -23.73 26.00
N LYS A 30 -11.22 -24.96 26.20
CA LYS A 30 -12.58 -25.35 25.80
C LYS A 30 -13.57 -24.26 26.22
N ARG A 31 -14.10 -23.51 25.25
CA ARG A 31 -15.13 -22.49 25.48
C ARG A 31 -16.46 -23.17 25.76
N ALA A 32 -17.08 -22.79 26.87
CA ALA A 32 -18.43 -23.23 27.22
C ALA A 32 -19.44 -22.70 26.19
N GLN A 33 -20.30 -23.59 25.69
CA GLN A 33 -21.46 -23.22 24.87
C GLN A 33 -22.42 -22.36 25.71
N THR A 34 -22.40 -21.05 25.51
CA THR A 34 -23.47 -20.15 25.95
C THR A 34 -24.46 -19.99 24.79
N GLY A 35 -25.74 -20.25 25.05
CA GLY A 35 -26.83 -20.31 24.06
C GLY A 35 -27.25 -18.96 23.43
N GLY A 36 -26.30 -18.18 22.91
CA GLY A 36 -26.57 -17.05 22.03
C GLY A 36 -26.71 -17.49 20.57
N LYS A 37 -27.42 -16.71 19.74
CA LYS A 37 -27.52 -16.95 18.29
C LYS A 37 -26.13 -17.20 17.72
N ALA A 38 -25.93 -18.36 17.09
CA ALA A 38 -24.67 -18.69 16.43
C ALA A 38 -24.34 -17.60 15.40
N SER A 39 -23.14 -17.02 15.52
CA SER A 39 -22.71 -15.96 14.62
C SER A 39 -22.29 -16.57 13.28
N VAL A 40 -22.87 -16.02 12.21
CA VAL A 40 -22.76 -16.56 10.85
C VAL A 40 -21.91 -15.62 10.02
N ILE A 41 -20.84 -16.15 9.42
CA ILE A 41 -19.95 -15.42 8.51
C ILE A 41 -20.43 -15.63 7.08
N GLY A 42 -20.67 -14.54 6.36
CA GLY A 42 -21.04 -14.54 4.95
C GLY A 42 -19.84 -14.27 4.05
N LEU A 43 -19.68 -15.05 2.99
CA LEU A 43 -18.72 -14.80 1.92
C LEU A 43 -19.48 -14.34 0.67
N ARG A 44 -19.35 -13.05 0.33
CA ARG A 44 -19.96 -12.48 -0.87
C ARG A 44 -19.27 -13.00 -2.14
N ARG A 45 -19.99 -13.03 -3.27
CA ARG A 45 -19.35 -13.14 -4.58
C ARG A 45 -18.79 -11.79 -5.02
N GLU A 46 -17.58 -11.79 -5.58
CA GLU A 46 -17.02 -10.59 -6.19
C GLU A 46 -17.68 -10.33 -7.55
N ASP A 47 -17.87 -9.06 -7.89
CA ASP A 47 -18.50 -8.60 -9.15
C ASP A 47 -17.76 -7.39 -9.77
N LYS A 48 -16.69 -6.89 -9.14
CA LYS A 48 -15.94 -5.70 -9.56
C LYS A 48 -15.52 -5.70 -11.04
N ASN A 49 -14.89 -6.79 -11.49
CA ASN A 49 -14.52 -7.01 -12.90
C ASN A 49 -14.27 -8.51 -13.15
N LYS A 50 -14.02 -8.91 -14.40
CA LYS A 50 -13.82 -10.33 -14.75
C LYS A 50 -12.57 -10.97 -14.11
N TRP A 51 -11.57 -10.16 -13.75
CA TRP A 51 -10.31 -10.61 -13.17
C TRP A 51 -10.39 -10.80 -11.65
N GLU A 52 -11.34 -10.16 -10.99
CA GLU A 52 -11.57 -10.34 -9.56
C GLU A 52 -12.23 -11.71 -9.30
N ARG A 53 -11.36 -12.71 -9.22
CA ARG A 53 -11.65 -14.12 -8.94
C ARG A 53 -11.22 -14.54 -7.54
N ARG A 54 -10.59 -13.63 -6.78
CA ARG A 54 -10.15 -13.88 -5.40
C ARG A 54 -11.35 -14.00 -4.47
N ALA A 55 -11.10 -14.50 -3.28
CA ALA A 55 -12.02 -14.51 -2.15
C ALA A 55 -11.26 -14.16 -0.87
N PRO A 56 -11.88 -13.50 0.12
CA PRO A 56 -11.23 -13.23 1.40
C PRO A 56 -10.93 -14.53 2.18
N LEU A 57 -11.60 -15.64 1.87
CA LEU A 57 -11.36 -16.95 2.46
C LEU A 57 -11.30 -18.06 1.39
N ALA A 58 -10.17 -18.75 1.29
CA ALA A 58 -10.06 -20.05 0.62
C ALA A 58 -10.83 -21.16 1.38
N PRO A 59 -11.21 -22.28 0.71
CA PRO A 59 -11.90 -23.41 1.32
C PRO A 59 -11.24 -23.96 2.60
N ARG A 60 -9.91 -24.05 2.63
CA ARG A 60 -9.18 -24.51 3.84
C ARG A 60 -9.43 -23.63 5.07
N HIS A 61 -9.61 -22.32 4.89
CA HIS A 61 -9.95 -21.42 5.98
C HIS A 61 -11.38 -21.63 6.46
N VAL A 62 -12.29 -21.95 5.53
CA VAL A 62 -13.67 -22.25 5.88
C VAL A 62 -13.75 -23.53 6.70
N ASP A 63 -13.03 -24.58 6.29
CA ASP A 63 -12.89 -25.82 7.07
C ASP A 63 -12.36 -25.54 8.49
N GLU A 64 -11.33 -24.69 8.61
CA GLU A 64 -10.81 -24.26 9.92
C GLU A 64 -11.87 -23.56 10.77
N LEU A 65 -12.61 -22.59 10.22
CA LEU A 65 -13.65 -21.86 10.95
C LEU A 65 -14.83 -22.76 11.35
N VAL A 66 -15.25 -23.68 10.47
CA VAL A 66 -16.32 -24.64 10.73
C VAL A 66 -15.91 -25.60 11.85
N LYS A 67 -14.66 -26.08 11.87
CA LYS A 67 -14.11 -26.88 12.97
C LYS A 67 -14.05 -26.12 14.30
N GLN A 68 -13.93 -24.79 14.26
CA GLN A 68 -14.04 -23.92 15.44
C GLN A 68 -15.49 -23.68 15.89
N GLY A 69 -16.48 -24.22 15.17
CA GLY A 69 -17.90 -24.11 15.49
C GLY A 69 -18.60 -22.88 14.88
N LEU A 70 -17.95 -22.17 13.97
CA LEU A 70 -18.55 -21.05 13.24
C LEU A 70 -19.33 -21.55 12.03
N LYS A 71 -20.50 -20.94 11.78
CA LYS A 71 -21.26 -21.20 10.56
C LYS A 71 -20.75 -20.26 9.45
N VAL A 72 -20.43 -20.82 8.28
CA VAL A 72 -20.00 -20.06 7.11
C VAL A 72 -21.00 -20.26 5.97
N VAL A 73 -21.54 -19.16 5.44
CA VAL A 73 -22.44 -19.14 4.29
C VAL A 73 -21.70 -18.49 3.12
N VAL A 74 -21.69 -19.15 1.97
CA VAL A 74 -20.99 -18.69 0.78
C VAL A 74 -21.98 -18.44 -0.34
N GLN A 75 -21.91 -17.25 -0.93
CA GLN A 75 -22.65 -16.95 -2.15
C GLN A 75 -22.14 -17.79 -3.34
N PRO A 76 -23.04 -18.43 -4.12
CA PRO A 76 -22.67 -19.16 -5.32
C PRO A 76 -21.82 -18.30 -6.27
N CYS A 77 -20.74 -18.81 -6.84
CA CYS A 77 -19.97 -18.03 -7.80
C CYS A 77 -19.24 -18.90 -8.81
N THR A 78 -19.63 -18.77 -10.08
CA THR A 78 -18.99 -19.47 -11.20
C THR A 78 -17.67 -18.84 -11.64
N ARG A 79 -17.35 -17.63 -11.17
CA ARG A 79 -16.14 -16.87 -11.55
C ARG A 79 -15.00 -17.01 -10.54
N ARG A 80 -15.32 -17.23 -9.27
CA ARG A 80 -14.35 -17.36 -8.18
C ARG A 80 -13.36 -18.50 -8.49
N VAL A 81 -12.10 -18.32 -8.10
CA VAL A 81 -11.05 -19.32 -8.35
C VAL A 81 -11.29 -20.65 -7.61
N PHE A 82 -12.02 -20.59 -6.51
CA PHE A 82 -12.51 -21.75 -5.77
C PHE A 82 -13.98 -21.97 -6.10
N THR A 83 -14.32 -23.21 -6.43
CA THR A 83 -15.67 -23.64 -6.80
C THR A 83 -16.59 -23.74 -5.59
N ASP A 84 -17.90 -23.67 -5.83
CA ASP A 84 -18.90 -23.88 -4.77
C ASP A 84 -18.80 -25.30 -4.16
N VAL A 85 -18.35 -26.30 -4.95
CA VAL A 85 -18.08 -27.66 -4.47
C VAL A 85 -16.95 -27.68 -3.45
N GLU A 86 -15.82 -27.00 -3.71
CA GLU A 86 -14.72 -26.91 -2.76
C GLU A 86 -15.17 -26.30 -1.42
N TYR A 87 -16.08 -25.30 -1.44
CA TYR A 87 -16.63 -24.73 -0.21
C TYR A 87 -17.62 -25.66 0.51
N LEU A 88 -18.47 -26.40 -0.22
CA LEU A 88 -19.35 -27.42 0.37
C LEU A 88 -18.55 -28.50 1.07
N GLU A 89 -17.48 -28.99 0.45
CA GLU A 89 -16.57 -29.99 1.02
C GLU A 89 -15.85 -29.47 2.27
N ALA A 90 -15.57 -28.16 2.33
CA ALA A 90 -15.04 -27.49 3.50
C ALA A 90 -16.09 -27.24 4.62
N GLY A 91 -17.34 -27.64 4.42
CA GLY A 91 -18.42 -27.50 5.42
C GLY A 91 -19.20 -26.18 5.37
N ALA A 92 -19.07 -25.40 4.29
CA ALA A 92 -19.88 -24.19 4.09
C ALA A 92 -21.32 -24.52 3.64
N GLU A 93 -22.25 -23.61 3.91
CA GLU A 93 -23.56 -23.60 3.25
C GLU A 93 -23.53 -22.70 2.00
N ILE A 94 -23.90 -23.22 0.84
CA ILE A 94 -24.00 -22.41 -0.39
C ILE A 94 -25.39 -21.80 -0.50
N LYS A 95 -25.50 -20.47 -0.39
CA LYS A 95 -26.77 -19.74 -0.44
C LYS A 95 -26.62 -18.36 -1.08
N GLU A 96 -27.60 -18.00 -1.90
CA GLU A 96 -27.69 -16.67 -2.51
C GLU A 96 -27.89 -15.57 -1.45
N ASP A 97 -28.80 -15.83 -0.50
CA ASP A 97 -29.16 -14.90 0.56
C ASP A 97 -28.16 -14.95 1.72
N LEU A 98 -27.59 -13.78 2.04
CA LEU A 98 -26.67 -13.58 3.17
C LEU A 98 -27.36 -12.89 4.35
N SER A 99 -28.69 -12.76 4.35
CA SER A 99 -29.43 -12.06 5.41
C SER A 99 -29.21 -12.65 6.81
N GLU A 100 -28.92 -13.95 6.93
CA GLU A 100 -28.58 -14.59 8.22
C GLU A 100 -27.18 -14.23 8.73
N CYS A 101 -26.30 -13.71 7.86
CA CYS A 101 -24.91 -13.41 8.18
C CYS A 101 -24.80 -12.12 9.00
N SER A 102 -24.09 -12.20 10.12
CA SER A 102 -23.83 -11.07 11.01
C SER A 102 -22.64 -10.24 10.49
N THR A 103 -21.63 -10.92 9.96
CA THR A 103 -20.44 -10.36 9.31
C THR A 103 -20.34 -10.87 7.89
N ILE A 104 -20.14 -9.97 6.93
CA ILE A 104 -20.04 -10.30 5.50
C ILE A 104 -18.68 -9.81 4.98
N LEU A 105 -17.97 -10.73 4.33
CA LEU A 105 -16.64 -10.52 3.78
C LEU A 105 -16.71 -10.38 2.25
N ALA A 106 -15.98 -9.40 1.73
CA ALA A 106 -15.71 -9.23 0.30
C ALA A 106 -14.25 -8.78 0.12
N VAL A 107 -13.67 -8.96 -1.06
CA VAL A 107 -12.32 -8.43 -1.37
C VAL A 107 -12.43 -6.94 -1.72
N LYS A 108 -13.23 -6.59 -2.73
CA LYS A 108 -13.37 -5.23 -3.24
C LYS A 108 -14.62 -4.53 -2.73
N GLU A 109 -14.76 -3.25 -3.09
CA GLU A 109 -15.95 -2.47 -2.77
C GLU A 109 -17.24 -3.13 -3.25
N VAL A 110 -18.30 -2.99 -2.44
CA VAL A 110 -19.62 -3.57 -2.69
C VAL A 110 -20.54 -2.48 -3.24
N PRO A 111 -21.36 -2.75 -4.28
CA PRO A 111 -22.36 -1.80 -4.73
C PRO A 111 -23.28 -1.33 -3.58
N PRO A 112 -23.53 -0.02 -3.41
CA PRO A 112 -24.26 0.54 -2.28
C PRO A 112 -25.62 -0.14 -2.02
N GLU A 113 -26.33 -0.52 -3.06
CA GLU A 113 -27.62 -1.19 -3.03
C GLU A 113 -27.56 -2.59 -2.41
N LEU A 114 -26.44 -3.29 -2.53
CA LEU A 114 -26.24 -4.65 -2.03
C LEU A 114 -25.84 -4.71 -0.55
N LEU A 115 -25.47 -3.58 0.06
CA LEU A 115 -25.18 -3.53 1.49
C LEU A 115 -26.44 -3.90 2.28
N LEU A 116 -26.34 -4.96 3.10
CA LEU A 116 -27.41 -5.36 4.02
C LEU A 116 -27.38 -4.46 5.26
N PRO A 117 -28.51 -3.81 5.63
CA PRO A 117 -28.55 -2.91 6.79
C PRO A 117 -28.24 -3.58 8.12
N GLY A 118 -27.57 -2.85 9.02
CA GLY A 118 -27.25 -3.31 10.38
C GLY A 118 -26.30 -4.49 10.44
N ARG A 119 -25.55 -4.78 9.36
CA ARG A 119 -24.54 -5.85 9.30
C ARG A 119 -23.13 -5.28 9.43
N THR A 120 -22.20 -6.14 9.84
CA THR A 120 -20.77 -5.85 9.72
C THR A 120 -20.29 -6.24 8.33
N TRP A 121 -19.56 -5.35 7.67
CA TRP A 121 -18.98 -5.57 6.36
C TRP A 121 -17.47 -5.34 6.41
N CYS A 122 -16.69 -6.28 5.87
CA CYS A 122 -15.24 -6.19 5.80
C CYS A 122 -14.79 -6.30 4.34
N PHE A 123 -14.15 -5.25 3.81
CA PHE A 123 -13.57 -5.22 2.45
C PHE A 123 -12.60 -4.03 2.29
N PHE A 124 -11.84 -3.98 1.19
CA PHE A 124 -11.10 -2.76 0.81
C PHE A 124 -12.11 -1.70 0.33
N SER A 125 -12.45 -0.74 1.17
CA SER A 125 -13.57 0.18 0.90
C SER A 125 -13.19 1.32 -0.03
N HIS A 126 -11.90 1.67 -0.09
CA HIS A 126 -11.38 2.84 -0.81
C HIS A 126 -12.08 4.15 -0.40
N THR A 127 -12.49 4.29 0.87
CA THR A 127 -13.18 5.48 1.38
C THR A 127 -12.30 6.37 2.26
N ILE A 128 -11.23 5.83 2.85
CA ILE A 128 -10.44 6.52 3.88
C ILE A 128 -9.67 7.75 3.38
N LYS A 129 -9.44 7.89 2.07
CA LYS A 129 -8.83 9.10 1.47
C LYS A 129 -9.88 10.04 0.86
N ALA A 130 -11.14 9.84 1.26
CA ALA A 130 -12.32 10.57 0.81
C ALA A 130 -12.49 10.61 -0.71
N GLN A 131 -11.97 9.62 -1.46
CA GLN A 131 -12.00 9.62 -2.93
C GLN A 131 -13.44 9.73 -3.46
N PRO A 132 -13.73 10.55 -4.49
CA PRO A 132 -15.11 10.82 -4.90
C PRO A 132 -15.88 9.55 -5.29
N SER A 133 -15.20 8.59 -5.90
CA SER A 133 -15.76 7.28 -6.28
C SER A 133 -16.19 6.42 -5.09
N GLY A 134 -15.56 6.55 -3.92
CA GLY A 134 -15.87 5.78 -2.72
C GLY A 134 -16.94 6.39 -1.83
N MET A 135 -17.29 7.67 -2.02
CA MET A 135 -18.22 8.37 -1.13
C MET A 135 -19.67 7.84 -1.18
N PRO A 136 -20.24 7.47 -2.34
CA PRO A 136 -21.58 6.88 -2.38
C PRO A 136 -21.70 5.59 -1.55
N LEU A 137 -20.65 4.78 -1.52
CA LEU A 137 -20.58 3.58 -0.69
C LEU A 137 -20.57 3.93 0.80
N LEU A 138 -19.75 4.90 1.20
CA LEU A 138 -19.70 5.36 2.58
C LEU A 138 -21.05 5.92 3.05
N ASP A 139 -21.69 6.75 2.22
CA ASP A 139 -23.00 7.34 2.53
C ASP A 139 -24.07 6.25 2.72
N ALA A 140 -24.08 5.23 1.85
CA ALA A 140 -24.99 4.10 2.01
C ALA A 140 -24.67 3.26 3.26
N ALA A 141 -23.40 3.06 3.60
CA ALA A 141 -23.02 2.36 4.82
C ALA A 141 -23.50 3.11 6.08
N LEU A 142 -23.36 4.44 6.12
CA LEU A 142 -23.87 5.29 7.19
C LEU A 142 -25.40 5.22 7.26
N GLN A 143 -26.11 5.43 6.14
CA GLN A 143 -27.57 5.39 6.09
C GLN A 143 -28.13 4.04 6.55
N LYS A 144 -27.51 2.94 6.11
CA LYS A 144 -27.91 1.57 6.44
C LYS A 144 -27.39 1.09 7.80
N LYS A 145 -26.71 1.95 8.56
CA LYS A 145 -26.09 1.63 9.85
C LYS A 145 -25.20 0.39 9.78
N VAL A 146 -24.48 0.24 8.67
CA VAL A 146 -23.47 -0.80 8.49
C VAL A 146 -22.29 -0.50 9.39
N ARG A 147 -21.77 -1.52 10.08
CA ARG A 147 -20.44 -1.45 10.66
C ARG A 147 -19.43 -1.77 9.58
N LEU A 148 -18.71 -0.77 9.09
CA LEU A 148 -17.78 -0.91 7.98
C LEU A 148 -16.35 -1.05 8.50
N LEU A 149 -15.72 -2.19 8.24
CA LEU A 149 -14.30 -2.43 8.44
C LEU A 149 -13.53 -2.34 7.13
N ASP A 150 -12.47 -1.54 7.11
CA ASP A 150 -11.54 -1.49 5.98
C ASP A 150 -10.29 -2.33 6.24
N TYR A 151 -10.03 -3.31 5.38
CA TYR A 151 -8.83 -4.15 5.48
C TYR A 151 -7.52 -3.34 5.44
N GLU A 152 -7.50 -2.19 4.74
CA GLU A 152 -6.36 -1.29 4.68
C GLU A 152 -5.94 -0.77 6.06
N CYS A 153 -6.88 -0.75 7.01
CA CYS A 153 -6.73 -0.22 8.35
C CYS A 153 -6.48 -1.29 9.42
N ILE A 154 -6.38 -2.57 9.06
CA ILE A 154 -5.99 -3.62 10.01
C ILE A 154 -4.47 -3.53 10.21
N THR A 155 -4.06 -2.75 11.22
CA THR A 155 -2.65 -2.52 11.54
C THR A 155 -2.26 -3.12 12.89
N GLY A 156 -0.99 -3.43 13.07
CA GLY A 156 -0.46 -4.03 14.30
C GLY A 156 -0.79 -3.25 15.57
N THR A 157 -0.87 -1.92 15.47
CA THR A 157 -1.16 -1.03 16.60
C THR A 157 -2.63 -0.63 16.69
N GLY A 158 -3.45 -0.93 15.68
CA GLY A 158 -4.79 -0.36 15.51
C GLY A 158 -4.79 1.13 15.10
N ALA A 159 -3.63 1.77 14.96
CA ALA A 159 -3.53 3.14 14.48
C ALA A 159 -3.35 3.18 12.96
N ARG A 160 -3.95 4.18 12.30
CA ARG A 160 -3.77 4.41 10.85
C ARG A 160 -2.28 4.65 10.57
N GLY A 161 -1.78 4.06 9.48
CA GLY A 161 -0.38 4.19 9.08
C GLY A 161 0.60 3.24 9.78
N GLY A 162 0.12 2.43 10.74
CA GLY A 162 0.91 1.34 11.31
C GLY A 162 1.16 0.19 10.32
N PRO A 163 2.03 -0.78 10.66
CA PRO A 163 2.30 -1.94 9.81
C PRO A 163 1.01 -2.73 9.54
N ARG A 164 0.64 -2.87 8.27
CA ARG A 164 -0.56 -3.62 7.86
C ARG A 164 -0.37 -5.11 8.13
N LEU A 165 -1.40 -5.74 8.69
CA LEU A 165 -1.40 -7.18 8.97
C LEU A 165 -2.07 -7.99 7.86
N VAL A 166 -2.96 -7.38 7.09
CA VAL A 166 -3.78 -8.03 6.06
C VAL A 166 -3.57 -7.28 4.74
N ALA A 167 -2.82 -7.88 3.81
CA ALA A 167 -2.50 -7.24 2.52
C ALA A 167 -2.08 -8.27 1.45
N PHE A 168 -2.12 -7.87 0.18
CA PHE A 168 -1.69 -8.68 -0.97
C PHE A 168 -0.28 -8.36 -1.48
N GLY A 169 0.53 -7.64 -0.71
CA GLY A 169 1.74 -6.97 -1.22
C GLY A 169 2.70 -7.89 -2.00
N ALA A 170 3.03 -9.05 -1.47
CA ALA A 170 3.96 -9.98 -2.14
C ALA A 170 3.42 -10.48 -3.49
N PHE A 171 2.12 -10.73 -3.59
CA PHE A 171 1.48 -11.22 -4.82
C PHE A 171 1.40 -10.16 -5.92
N ALA A 172 1.31 -8.87 -5.55
CA ALA A 172 1.50 -7.80 -6.53
C ALA A 172 2.94 -7.80 -7.08
N GLY A 173 3.92 -8.05 -6.20
CA GLY A 173 5.32 -8.26 -6.57
C GLY A 173 5.54 -9.44 -7.52
N TYR A 174 4.96 -10.60 -7.19
CA TYR A 174 5.07 -11.81 -8.01
C TYR A 174 4.46 -11.60 -9.40
N ALA A 175 3.19 -11.22 -9.46
CA ALA A 175 2.50 -11.02 -10.73
C ALA A 175 3.17 -9.91 -11.56
N GLY A 176 3.45 -8.75 -10.95
CA GLY A 176 4.08 -7.64 -11.66
C GLY A 176 5.46 -7.97 -12.22
N ALA A 177 6.27 -8.75 -11.52
CA ALA A 177 7.57 -9.19 -12.04
C ALA A 177 7.44 -10.23 -13.16
N ILE A 178 6.50 -11.18 -13.06
CA ILE A 178 6.25 -12.19 -14.10
C ILE A 178 5.78 -11.51 -15.38
N ASP A 179 4.78 -10.65 -15.28
CA ASP A 179 4.26 -9.86 -16.41
C ASP A 179 5.36 -9.02 -17.03
N PHE A 180 6.12 -8.32 -16.19
CA PHE A 180 7.21 -7.50 -16.69
C PHE A 180 8.29 -8.31 -17.42
N LEU A 181 8.62 -9.53 -16.99
CA LEU A 181 9.53 -10.41 -17.74
C LEU A 181 8.96 -10.80 -19.12
N ARG A 182 7.65 -11.08 -19.22
CA ARG A 182 6.97 -11.27 -20.52
C ARG A 182 7.10 -10.02 -21.40
N GLY A 183 6.80 -8.85 -20.84
CA GLY A 183 6.91 -7.57 -21.53
C GLY A 183 8.35 -7.26 -21.99
N LEU A 184 9.36 -7.61 -21.19
CA LEU A 184 10.76 -7.48 -21.58
C LEU A 184 11.13 -8.45 -22.71
N GLY A 185 10.59 -9.66 -22.72
CA GLY A 185 10.75 -10.60 -23.83
C GLY A 185 10.27 -10.00 -25.17
N GLU A 186 9.06 -9.43 -25.18
CA GLU A 186 8.50 -8.72 -26.33
C GLU A 186 9.32 -7.47 -26.69
N ARG A 187 9.73 -6.69 -25.68
CA ARG A 187 10.54 -5.49 -25.90
C ARG A 187 11.89 -5.82 -26.51
N PHE A 188 12.57 -6.84 -26.03
CA PHE A 188 13.86 -7.26 -26.61
C PHE A 188 13.71 -7.76 -28.03
N LEU A 189 12.61 -8.47 -28.34
CA LEU A 189 12.31 -8.87 -29.71
C LEU A 189 12.15 -7.67 -30.64
N SER A 190 11.43 -6.62 -30.22
CA SER A 190 11.28 -5.37 -31.00
C SER A 190 12.61 -4.65 -31.25
N LEU A 191 13.57 -4.81 -30.33
CA LEU A 191 14.93 -4.29 -30.46
C LEU A 191 15.87 -5.22 -31.26
N GLY A 192 15.36 -6.30 -31.83
CA GLY A 192 16.13 -7.27 -32.63
C GLY A 192 16.81 -8.38 -31.84
N TYR A 193 16.47 -8.57 -30.56
CA TYR A 193 17.06 -9.56 -29.68
C TYR A 193 16.07 -10.68 -29.32
N SER A 194 16.33 -11.90 -29.79
CA SER A 194 15.63 -13.08 -29.30
C SER A 194 16.26 -13.54 -27.98
N THR A 195 15.54 -13.39 -26.86
CA THR A 195 16.01 -13.81 -25.53
C THR A 195 15.09 -14.88 -24.93
N PRO A 196 15.55 -15.70 -23.96
CA PRO A 196 14.71 -16.69 -23.29
C PRO A 196 13.48 -16.11 -22.59
N LEU A 197 13.45 -14.81 -22.29
CA LEU A 197 12.31 -14.13 -21.67
C LEU A 197 11.07 -14.13 -22.56
N LEU A 198 11.24 -14.24 -23.89
CA LEU A 198 10.14 -14.30 -24.87
C LEU A 198 9.17 -15.47 -24.63
N HIS A 199 9.61 -16.50 -23.90
CA HIS A 199 8.79 -17.69 -23.62
C HIS A 199 8.03 -17.62 -22.28
N ILE A 200 8.16 -16.52 -21.54
CA ILE A 200 7.41 -16.27 -20.31
C ILE A 200 6.10 -15.61 -20.68
N GLY A 201 4.95 -16.18 -20.29
CA GLY A 201 3.63 -15.55 -20.36
C GLY A 201 3.33 -14.63 -19.16
N SER A 202 2.22 -13.89 -19.20
CA SER A 202 1.70 -13.15 -18.04
C SER A 202 1.31 -14.10 -16.91
N ALA A 203 1.30 -13.60 -15.68
CA ALA A 203 1.01 -14.37 -14.47
C ALA A 203 -0.34 -15.09 -14.57
N PHE A 204 -1.38 -14.43 -15.10
CA PHE A 204 -2.70 -15.05 -15.27
C PHE A 204 -2.73 -16.25 -16.22
N MET A 205 -1.71 -16.42 -17.08
CA MET A 205 -1.63 -17.52 -18.05
C MET A 205 -1.15 -18.83 -17.41
N TYR A 206 -0.64 -18.77 -16.17
CA TYR A 206 -0.24 -19.95 -15.42
C TYR A 206 -1.34 -20.36 -14.43
N PRO A 207 -1.68 -21.65 -14.34
CA PRO A 207 -2.62 -22.15 -13.33
C PRO A 207 -2.18 -21.88 -11.89
N THR A 208 -0.87 -21.86 -11.62
CA THR A 208 -0.29 -21.61 -10.29
C THR A 208 0.95 -20.73 -10.35
N LEU A 209 1.28 -20.09 -9.23
CA LEU A 209 2.53 -19.34 -9.06
C LEU A 209 3.76 -20.24 -9.26
N GLU A 210 3.72 -21.49 -8.81
CA GLU A 210 4.83 -22.44 -8.97
C GLU A 210 5.11 -22.74 -10.45
N GLU A 211 4.08 -22.87 -11.28
CA GLU A 211 4.27 -23.04 -12.72
C GLU A 211 4.83 -21.79 -13.40
N ALA A 212 4.41 -20.60 -12.97
CA ALA A 212 5.00 -19.34 -13.44
C ALA A 212 6.49 -19.25 -13.06
N LYS A 213 6.83 -19.58 -11.80
CA LYS A 213 8.22 -19.64 -11.33
C LYS A 213 9.05 -20.65 -12.11
N ARG A 214 8.47 -21.80 -12.48
CA ARG A 214 9.12 -22.81 -13.32
C ARG A 214 9.45 -22.25 -14.71
N ALA A 215 8.55 -21.49 -15.33
CA ALA A 215 8.82 -20.85 -16.62
C ALA A 215 9.97 -19.83 -16.54
N VAL A 216 10.00 -19.02 -15.47
CA VAL A 216 11.12 -18.08 -15.22
C VAL A 216 12.43 -18.84 -14.99
N SER A 217 12.40 -19.95 -14.24
CA SER A 217 13.58 -20.78 -13.98
C SER A 217 14.15 -21.39 -15.26
N LEU A 218 13.30 -21.86 -16.18
CA LEU A 218 13.73 -22.36 -17.50
C LEU A 218 14.40 -21.27 -18.34
N ALA A 219 13.86 -20.04 -18.32
CA ALA A 219 14.52 -18.90 -18.96
C ALA A 219 15.88 -18.61 -18.30
N GLY A 220 15.95 -18.71 -16.97
CA GLY A 220 17.20 -18.57 -16.21
C GLY A 220 18.26 -19.61 -16.56
N GLU A 221 17.87 -20.87 -16.73
CA GLU A 221 18.77 -21.95 -17.20
C GLU A 221 19.32 -21.65 -18.59
N ALA A 222 18.49 -21.18 -19.51
CA ALA A 222 18.90 -20.78 -20.85
C ALA A 222 19.88 -19.61 -20.82
N ILE A 223 19.63 -18.56 -20.00
CA ILE A 223 20.55 -17.43 -19.82
C ILE A 223 21.88 -17.91 -19.23
N ARG A 224 21.85 -18.80 -18.23
CA ARG A 224 23.09 -19.34 -17.63
C ARG A 224 23.92 -20.10 -18.64
N LYS A 225 23.30 -20.84 -19.56
CA LYS A 225 23.98 -21.67 -20.56
C LYS A 225 24.47 -20.86 -21.77
N HIS A 226 23.65 -19.95 -22.28
CA HIS A 226 23.86 -19.29 -23.57
C HIS A 226 24.19 -17.80 -23.46
N GLY A 227 23.96 -17.18 -22.29
CA GLY A 227 24.13 -15.76 -22.08
C GLY A 227 23.01 -14.91 -22.67
N LEU A 228 22.99 -13.64 -22.29
CA LEU A 228 22.25 -12.58 -22.97
C LEU A 228 23.10 -11.99 -24.10
N PRO A 229 22.47 -11.39 -25.13
CA PRO A 229 23.16 -10.59 -26.12
C PRO A 229 24.05 -9.52 -25.46
N LYS A 230 25.28 -9.35 -25.94
CA LYS A 230 26.26 -8.41 -25.36
C LYS A 230 25.74 -6.97 -25.24
N ALA A 231 24.88 -6.55 -26.16
CA ALA A 231 24.27 -5.21 -26.16
C ALA A 231 23.28 -4.98 -25.00
N LEU A 232 22.77 -6.05 -24.37
CA LEU A 232 21.93 -5.97 -23.17
C LEU A 232 22.75 -6.06 -21.87
N CYS A 233 24.08 -6.18 -21.97
CA CYS A 233 24.97 -6.41 -20.84
C CYS A 233 25.77 -5.15 -20.49
N PRO A 234 25.98 -4.86 -19.19
CA PRO A 234 25.44 -5.56 -18.03
C PRO A 234 23.94 -5.32 -17.90
N PHE A 235 23.18 -6.39 -17.65
CA PHE A 235 21.77 -6.29 -17.36
C PHE A 235 21.58 -5.93 -15.89
N THR A 236 21.20 -4.69 -15.62
CA THR A 236 21.02 -4.14 -14.27
C THR A 236 19.52 -3.97 -13.96
N ALA A 237 19.00 -4.75 -13.00
CA ALA A 237 17.63 -4.64 -12.52
C ALA A 237 17.61 -3.98 -11.13
N VAL A 238 16.98 -2.82 -11.04
CA VAL A 238 16.90 -2.03 -9.80
C VAL A 238 15.52 -2.17 -9.18
N PHE A 239 15.46 -2.61 -7.93
CA PHE A 239 14.23 -2.74 -7.13
C PHE A 239 14.14 -1.57 -6.15
N THR A 240 12.98 -0.93 -6.04
CA THR A 240 12.79 0.18 -5.10
C THR A 240 12.06 -0.29 -3.84
N GLY A 241 12.63 0.06 -2.68
CA GLY A 241 12.09 -0.30 -1.38
C GLY A 241 12.36 -1.75 -0.96
N THR A 242 12.02 -2.06 0.29
CA THR A 242 12.27 -3.38 0.92
C THR A 242 10.99 -4.05 1.43
N GLY A 243 9.82 -3.48 1.13
CA GLY A 243 8.53 -4.03 1.53
C GLY A 243 8.13 -5.28 0.74
N ASN A 244 6.98 -5.86 1.10
CA ASN A 244 6.49 -7.13 0.55
C ASN A 244 6.40 -7.13 -0.99
N VAL A 245 6.00 -6.01 -1.60
CA VAL A 245 5.92 -5.86 -3.07
C VAL A 245 7.30 -6.05 -3.71
N SER A 246 8.29 -5.28 -3.26
CA SER A 246 9.66 -5.37 -3.76
C SER A 246 10.28 -6.74 -3.51
N GLN A 247 10.04 -7.35 -2.33
CA GLN A 247 10.51 -8.70 -2.03
C GLN A 247 9.88 -9.76 -2.94
N GLY A 248 8.58 -9.66 -3.23
CA GLY A 248 7.91 -10.57 -4.16
C GLY A 248 8.49 -10.47 -5.57
N ALA A 249 8.70 -9.24 -6.06
CA ALA A 249 9.32 -9.02 -7.36
C ALA A 249 10.78 -9.55 -7.41
N LEU A 250 11.54 -9.31 -6.35
CA LEU A 250 12.93 -9.77 -6.22
C LEU A 250 13.01 -11.30 -6.19
N GLU A 251 12.07 -11.99 -5.55
CA GLU A 251 12.01 -13.45 -5.52
C GLU A 251 11.87 -14.04 -6.93
N ILE A 252 11.04 -13.45 -7.79
CA ILE A 252 10.90 -13.86 -9.20
C ILE A 252 12.22 -13.68 -9.95
N PHE A 253 12.86 -12.51 -9.83
CA PHE A 253 14.13 -12.25 -10.53
C PHE A 253 15.28 -13.11 -10.02
N LYS A 254 15.25 -13.55 -8.76
CA LYS A 254 16.26 -14.47 -8.20
C LYS A 254 16.23 -15.86 -8.84
N LEU A 255 15.15 -16.23 -9.54
CA LEU A 255 15.09 -17.45 -10.34
C LEU A 255 15.96 -17.38 -11.60
N LEU A 256 16.32 -16.17 -12.04
CA LEU A 256 17.30 -15.94 -13.10
C LEU A 256 18.73 -15.99 -12.51
N PRO A 257 19.76 -16.35 -13.30
CA PRO A 257 21.14 -16.28 -12.85
C PRO A 257 21.48 -14.84 -12.49
N HIS A 258 21.96 -14.60 -11.27
CA HIS A 258 22.11 -13.24 -10.77
C HIS A 258 23.29 -13.04 -9.82
N GLU A 259 23.67 -11.77 -9.65
CA GLU A 259 24.54 -11.25 -8.60
C GLU A 259 23.85 -10.06 -7.92
N LEU A 260 23.81 -10.06 -6.58
CA LEU A 260 23.29 -8.92 -5.82
C LEU A 260 24.40 -7.87 -5.65
N VAL A 261 24.14 -6.63 -6.06
CA VAL A 261 25.11 -5.52 -5.99
C VAL A 261 24.47 -4.29 -5.32
N SER A 262 25.29 -3.49 -4.63
CA SER A 262 24.82 -2.20 -4.11
C SER A 262 24.55 -1.21 -5.25
N PRO A 263 23.65 -0.22 -5.07
CA PRO A 263 23.44 0.83 -6.07
C PRO A 263 24.73 1.59 -6.40
N SER A 264 25.65 1.72 -5.43
CA SER A 264 26.97 2.34 -5.62
C SER A 264 27.94 1.56 -6.51
N THR A 265 27.63 0.31 -6.85
CA THR A 265 28.42 -0.55 -7.76
C THR A 265 27.96 -0.43 -9.23
N LEU A 266 26.77 0.14 -9.48
CA LEU A 266 26.20 0.25 -10.82
C LEU A 266 27.06 1.08 -11.80
N PRO A 267 27.69 2.21 -11.39
CA PRO A 267 28.56 2.98 -12.28
C PRO A 267 29.75 2.15 -12.80
N GLN A 268 30.44 1.43 -11.91
CA GLN A 268 31.63 0.64 -12.27
C GLN A 268 31.28 -0.51 -13.22
N LEU A 269 30.09 -1.10 -13.08
CA LEU A 269 29.61 -2.13 -14.02
C LEU A 269 29.40 -1.56 -15.42
N CYS A 270 28.84 -0.34 -15.52
CA CYS A 270 28.63 0.33 -16.81
C CYS A 270 29.95 0.79 -17.41
N GLU A 271 30.85 1.38 -16.63
CA GLU A 271 32.20 1.78 -17.09
C GLU A 271 33.01 0.60 -17.63
N LYS A 272 32.91 -0.57 -16.97
CA LYS A 272 33.52 -1.83 -17.47
C LYS A 272 32.96 -2.22 -18.83
N ALA A 273 31.67 -2.01 -19.07
CA ALA A 273 31.00 -2.30 -20.32
C ALA A 273 31.44 -1.34 -21.44
N ASP A 274 31.41 -0.04 -21.15
CA ASP A 274 31.80 1.03 -22.08
C ASP A 274 33.28 0.92 -22.47
N SER A 275 34.13 0.47 -21.55
CA SER A 275 35.56 0.22 -21.79
C SER A 275 35.84 -1.09 -22.55
N GLY A 276 34.81 -1.87 -22.90
CA GLY A 276 34.96 -3.14 -23.61
C GLY A 276 35.56 -4.28 -22.77
N LEU A 277 35.61 -4.12 -21.44
CA LEU A 277 36.26 -5.05 -20.49
C LEU A 277 35.30 -6.13 -19.94
N MET A 278 34.08 -6.22 -20.48
CA MET A 278 33.13 -7.26 -20.09
C MET A 278 33.69 -8.66 -20.36
N GLN A 279 33.52 -9.54 -19.37
CA GLN A 279 33.83 -10.95 -19.47
C GLN A 279 32.60 -11.73 -19.89
N ARG A 280 32.82 -12.98 -20.32
CA ARG A 280 31.73 -13.89 -20.68
C ARG A 280 30.76 -14.05 -19.51
N GLU A 281 31.24 -14.24 -18.30
CA GLU A 281 30.38 -14.41 -17.12
C GLU A 281 29.40 -13.23 -16.90
N ASP A 282 29.77 -12.01 -17.29
CA ASP A 282 28.92 -10.83 -17.12
C ASP A 282 27.70 -10.85 -18.05
N CYS A 283 27.75 -11.63 -19.14
CA CYS A 283 26.60 -11.85 -20.03
C CYS A 283 25.71 -13.01 -19.60
N HIS A 284 26.16 -13.85 -18.65
CA HIS A 284 25.45 -15.06 -18.22
C HIS A 284 24.69 -14.87 -16.89
N LYS A 285 24.55 -13.62 -16.43
CA LYS A 285 23.85 -13.25 -15.20
C LYS A 285 23.26 -11.85 -15.30
N LEU A 286 22.32 -11.57 -14.41
CA LEU A 286 21.76 -10.24 -14.14
C LEU A 286 22.40 -9.66 -12.88
N TYR A 287 22.52 -8.34 -12.81
CA TYR A 287 22.91 -7.61 -11.61
C TYR A 287 21.66 -7.04 -10.97
N LEU A 288 21.29 -7.58 -9.81
CA LEU A 288 20.11 -7.13 -9.05
C LEU A 288 20.57 -6.13 -7.99
N SER A 289 19.92 -4.97 -7.93
CA SER A 289 20.25 -3.93 -6.97
C SER A 289 19.00 -3.43 -6.25
N ILE A 290 19.11 -3.17 -4.95
CA ILE A 290 17.98 -2.70 -4.13
C ILE A 290 18.26 -1.25 -3.74
N ALA A 291 17.48 -0.33 -4.30
CA ALA A 291 17.50 1.08 -3.94
C ALA A 291 16.49 1.35 -2.82
N THR A 292 16.98 1.96 -1.74
CA THR A 292 16.20 2.43 -0.58
C THR A 292 16.19 3.96 -0.57
N ALA A 293 15.49 4.56 0.40
CA ALA A 293 15.45 6.02 0.56
C ALA A 293 16.84 6.69 0.61
N GLU A 294 17.86 6.02 1.18
CA GLU A 294 19.24 6.54 1.23
C GLU A 294 19.89 6.69 -0.16
N HIS A 295 19.38 5.96 -1.15
CA HIS A 295 19.84 5.99 -2.53
C HIS A 295 18.99 6.95 -3.40
N MET A 296 17.82 7.33 -2.89
CA MET A 296 16.84 8.14 -3.62
C MET A 296 16.99 9.63 -3.35
N VAL A 297 17.42 9.97 -2.14
CA VAL A 297 17.56 11.35 -1.69
C VAL A 297 18.85 11.56 -0.91
N LYS A 298 19.32 12.80 -0.87
CA LYS A 298 20.35 13.26 0.06
C LYS A 298 19.86 14.46 0.84
N ARG A 299 20.40 14.69 2.03
CA ARG A 299 20.11 15.90 2.80
C ARG A 299 20.65 17.13 2.08
N ARG A 300 19.89 18.22 2.12
CA ARG A 300 20.27 19.52 1.53
C ARG A 300 21.44 20.17 2.26
N ASP A 301 21.61 19.89 3.55
CA ASP A 301 22.73 20.39 4.37
C ASP A 301 24.03 19.57 4.22
N GLY A 302 24.04 18.54 3.36
CA GLY A 302 25.19 17.68 3.13
C GLY A 302 25.44 16.61 4.21
N GLY A 303 24.57 16.50 5.23
CA GLY A 303 24.66 15.46 6.24
C GLY A 303 24.38 14.04 5.72
N ALA A 304 24.72 13.04 6.54
CA ALA A 304 24.37 11.64 6.27
C ALA A 304 22.85 11.42 6.25
N PHE A 305 22.38 10.47 5.45
CA PHE A 305 20.96 10.12 5.37
C PHE A 305 20.39 9.74 6.76
N ASP A 306 19.29 10.39 7.14
CA ASP A 306 18.54 10.07 8.34
C ASP A 306 17.13 9.64 7.95
N LYS A 307 16.81 8.38 8.23
CA LYS A 307 15.52 7.80 7.86
C LYS A 307 14.37 8.48 8.58
N GLU A 308 14.49 8.71 9.89
CA GLU A 308 13.40 9.29 10.68
C GLU A 308 13.17 10.75 10.29
N GLY A 309 14.24 11.52 10.12
CA GLY A 309 14.20 12.88 9.58
C GLY A 309 13.61 12.95 8.17
N TYR A 310 13.88 11.97 7.29
CA TYR A 310 13.29 11.95 5.94
C TYR A 310 11.78 11.75 5.96
N TYR A 311 11.27 10.82 6.76
CA TYR A 311 9.83 10.54 6.81
C TYR A 311 9.03 11.62 7.57
N SER A 312 9.67 12.35 8.48
CA SER A 312 9.06 13.46 9.22
C SER A 312 9.16 14.81 8.49
N GLN A 313 10.28 15.08 7.82
CA GLN A 313 10.59 16.36 7.15
C GLN A 313 11.24 16.14 5.77
N PRO A 314 10.50 15.60 4.78
CA PRO A 314 11.04 15.27 3.45
C PRO A 314 11.57 16.47 2.65
N GLU A 315 11.03 17.66 2.86
CA GLU A 315 11.54 18.97 2.40
C GLU A 315 13.06 19.21 2.55
N ASN A 316 13.67 18.67 3.62
CA ASN A 316 15.08 18.87 3.95
C ASN A 316 16.00 18.00 3.08
N TYR A 317 15.39 17.22 2.18
CA TYR A 317 16.05 16.31 1.28
C TYR A 317 15.85 16.76 -0.17
N GLN A 318 16.79 16.40 -1.04
CA GLN A 318 16.72 16.61 -2.47
C GLN A 318 16.88 15.27 -3.22
N PRO A 319 16.18 15.08 -4.35
CA PRO A 319 16.27 13.85 -5.13
C PRO A 319 17.66 13.66 -5.74
N THR A 320 18.13 12.42 -5.73
CA THR A 320 19.40 12.00 -6.33
C THR A 320 19.28 10.76 -7.21
N PHE A 321 18.15 10.07 -7.18
CA PHE A 321 17.95 8.82 -7.90
C PHE A 321 18.18 8.97 -9.41
N GLN A 322 17.73 10.09 -9.99
CA GLN A 322 17.89 10.42 -11.41
C GLN A 322 19.36 10.47 -11.84
N ASP A 323 20.29 10.86 -10.95
CA ASP A 323 21.70 10.95 -11.28
C ASP A 323 22.49 9.72 -10.81
N ALA A 324 22.13 9.17 -9.65
CA ALA A 324 22.91 8.12 -8.98
C ALA A 324 22.55 6.69 -9.41
N VAL A 325 21.32 6.46 -9.89
CA VAL A 325 20.79 5.11 -10.14
C VAL A 325 20.19 4.97 -11.53
N LEU A 326 19.30 5.89 -11.91
CA LEU A 326 18.60 5.87 -13.20
C LEU A 326 19.51 5.67 -14.42
N PRO A 327 20.69 6.34 -14.54
CA PRO A 327 21.52 6.22 -15.74
C PRO A 327 22.11 4.81 -15.94
N TYR A 328 22.17 4.04 -14.86
CA TYR A 328 22.82 2.74 -14.82
C TYR A 328 21.83 1.58 -14.77
N ALA A 329 20.53 1.86 -14.71
CA ALA A 329 19.47 0.85 -14.66
C ALA A 329 19.07 0.43 -16.08
N THR A 330 19.07 -0.89 -16.34
CA THR A 330 18.47 -1.46 -17.55
C THR A 330 16.96 -1.54 -17.36
N VAL A 331 16.53 -1.94 -16.17
CA VAL A 331 15.13 -1.95 -15.77
C VAL A 331 14.94 -1.52 -14.32
N ILE A 332 13.77 -0.94 -14.03
CA ILE A 332 13.37 -0.57 -12.66
C ILE A 332 12.10 -1.34 -12.29
N LEU A 333 12.08 -1.96 -11.12
CA LEU A 333 10.88 -2.54 -10.49
C LEU A 333 10.51 -1.68 -9.29
N ASN A 334 9.48 -0.85 -9.49
CA ASN A 334 9.02 0.10 -8.49
C ASN A 334 8.02 -0.56 -7.53
N GLY A 335 8.43 -0.74 -6.27
CA GLY A 335 7.62 -1.39 -5.23
C GLY A 335 7.64 -0.66 -3.89
N MET A 336 8.06 0.61 -3.90
CA MET A 336 8.15 1.44 -2.69
C MET A 336 6.85 2.18 -2.40
N TYR A 337 6.66 2.55 -1.13
CA TYR A 337 5.62 3.53 -0.79
C TYR A 337 6.05 4.93 -1.24
N TRP A 338 5.11 5.71 -1.78
CA TRP A 338 5.31 7.10 -2.13
C TRP A 338 4.02 7.92 -1.89
N ASP A 339 4.19 9.19 -1.52
CA ASP A 339 3.12 10.19 -1.55
C ASP A 339 3.71 11.56 -1.94
N ALA A 340 2.84 12.52 -2.25
CA ALA A 340 3.23 13.81 -2.83
C ALA A 340 4.18 14.66 -1.95
N ARG A 341 4.36 14.33 -0.66
CA ARG A 341 5.34 15.01 0.21
C ARG A 341 6.78 14.62 -0.16
N PHE A 342 6.96 13.44 -0.75
CA PHE A 342 8.26 12.90 -1.10
C PHE A 342 8.60 13.22 -2.56
N PRO A 343 9.87 13.47 -2.88
CA PRO A 343 10.28 13.67 -4.27
C PRO A 343 10.02 12.42 -5.11
N LYS A 344 9.77 12.60 -6.41
CA LYS A 344 9.69 11.50 -7.39
C LYS A 344 11.07 10.84 -7.54
N LEU A 345 11.09 9.56 -7.92
CA LEU A 345 12.34 8.87 -8.28
C LEU A 345 12.98 9.53 -9.50
N PHE A 346 12.16 9.81 -10.51
CA PHE A 346 12.56 10.58 -11.67
C PHE A 346 11.32 11.10 -12.41
N THR A 347 11.51 12.13 -13.21
CA THR A 347 10.48 12.79 -14.00
C THR A 347 10.62 12.48 -15.50
N ARG A 348 9.64 12.91 -16.31
CA ARG A 348 9.76 12.88 -17.77
C ARG A 348 10.96 13.71 -18.25
N ASP A 349 11.19 14.86 -17.62
CA ASP A 349 12.29 15.76 -17.96
C ASP A 349 13.64 15.14 -17.62
N ASP A 350 13.74 14.38 -16.52
CA ASP A 350 14.96 13.62 -16.22
C ASP A 350 15.23 12.59 -17.31
N LEU A 351 14.21 11.79 -17.68
CA LEU A 351 14.34 10.79 -18.72
C LEU A 351 14.73 11.40 -20.08
N HIS A 352 14.10 12.52 -20.46
CA HIS A 352 14.45 13.29 -21.65
C HIS A 352 15.92 13.72 -21.63
N ARG A 353 16.38 14.34 -20.54
CA ARG A 353 17.76 14.82 -20.37
C ARG A 353 18.79 13.70 -20.42
N HIS A 354 18.45 12.50 -19.93
CA HIS A 354 19.32 11.34 -20.05
C HIS A 354 19.44 10.87 -21.50
N VAL A 355 18.32 10.70 -22.20
CA VAL A 355 18.33 10.24 -23.61
C VAL A 355 18.99 11.27 -24.52
N GLU A 356 18.71 12.56 -24.35
CA GLU A 356 19.38 13.66 -25.08
C GLU A 356 20.90 13.64 -24.83
N GLY A 357 21.31 13.33 -23.60
CA GLY A 357 22.72 13.17 -23.22
C GLY A 357 23.35 11.84 -23.63
N GLY A 358 22.70 11.02 -24.46
CA GLY A 358 23.21 9.73 -24.93
C GLY A 358 23.18 8.59 -23.90
N ARG A 359 22.34 8.70 -22.86
CA ARG A 359 22.17 7.70 -21.80
C ARG A 359 20.78 7.05 -21.90
N ASP A 360 20.61 6.13 -22.84
CA ASP A 360 19.35 5.45 -23.19
C ASP A 360 19.24 4.00 -22.64
N LYS A 361 20.04 3.66 -21.62
CA LYS A 361 20.11 2.31 -21.05
C LYS A 361 18.79 1.78 -20.47
N LEU A 362 17.91 2.65 -19.98
CA LEU A 362 16.64 2.24 -19.36
C LEU A 362 15.69 1.70 -20.44
N LEU A 363 15.43 0.39 -20.42
CA LEU A 363 14.55 -0.29 -21.37
C LEU A 363 13.15 -0.52 -20.83
N GLY A 364 12.97 -0.55 -19.50
CA GLY A 364 11.65 -0.69 -18.92
C GLY A 364 11.51 -0.36 -17.43
N VAL A 365 10.28 -0.07 -17.03
CA VAL A 365 9.85 0.23 -15.68
C VAL A 365 8.61 -0.60 -15.36
N CYS A 366 8.72 -1.49 -14.38
CA CYS A 366 7.57 -2.15 -13.77
C CYS A 366 7.09 -1.30 -12.60
N ASP A 367 6.05 -0.51 -12.82
CA ASP A 367 5.44 0.30 -11.77
C ASP A 367 4.32 -0.46 -11.07
N ILE A 368 4.68 -1.16 -9.99
CA ILE A 368 3.74 -1.99 -9.19
C ILE A 368 2.95 -1.12 -8.21
N THR A 369 3.45 0.07 -7.86
CA THR A 369 2.70 1.02 -7.02
C THR A 369 1.53 1.60 -7.80
N CYS A 370 1.74 1.80 -9.11
CA CYS A 370 0.72 2.18 -10.08
C CYS A 370 -0.02 3.45 -9.67
N ASP A 371 0.70 4.40 -9.07
CA ASP A 371 0.12 5.68 -8.65
C ASP A 371 0.04 6.63 -9.85
N ALA A 372 -1.14 7.20 -10.08
CA ALA A 372 -1.37 8.17 -11.16
C ALA A 372 -0.44 9.39 -10.99
N ASP A 373 0.47 9.59 -11.96
CA ASP A 373 1.57 10.57 -11.88
C ASP A 373 2.39 10.48 -10.57
N GLY A 374 2.62 9.25 -10.11
CA GLY A 374 3.30 8.94 -8.86
C GLY A 374 4.81 9.15 -8.87
N SER A 375 5.52 8.25 -8.19
CA SER A 375 6.98 8.32 -8.05
C SER A 375 7.77 8.17 -9.36
N VAL A 376 7.14 7.65 -10.41
CA VAL A 376 7.70 7.50 -11.77
C VAL A 376 6.72 8.09 -12.80
N PRO A 377 7.16 8.50 -13.99
CA PRO A 377 6.33 9.25 -14.94
C PRO A 377 5.35 8.37 -15.76
N THR A 378 4.61 7.48 -15.10
CA THR A 378 3.68 6.52 -15.71
C THR A 378 2.30 7.12 -16.04
N ARG A 379 1.50 6.43 -16.87
CA ARG A 379 0.09 6.76 -17.15
C ARG A 379 -0.84 6.32 -16.01
N GLN A 380 -2.10 6.79 -16.05
CA GLN A 380 -3.02 6.60 -14.94
C GLN A 380 -3.29 5.13 -14.59
N PHE A 381 -3.53 4.19 -15.52
CA PHE A 381 -3.58 2.72 -15.26
C PHE A 381 -3.47 1.90 -16.56
N ALA A 382 -3.10 0.62 -16.47
CA ALA A 382 -3.15 -0.38 -17.53
C ALA A 382 -4.02 -1.58 -17.11
N SER A 383 -4.58 -2.30 -18.10
CA SER A 383 -5.40 -3.49 -17.84
C SER A 383 -4.55 -4.75 -17.88
N ILE A 384 -4.99 -5.86 -17.28
CA ILE A 384 -4.28 -7.15 -17.38
C ILE A 384 -4.18 -7.62 -18.84
N GLU A 385 -5.14 -7.25 -19.68
CA GLU A 385 -5.15 -7.57 -21.12
C GLU A 385 -4.17 -6.73 -21.94
N GLN A 386 -3.95 -5.49 -21.52
CA GLN A 386 -3.01 -4.54 -22.14
C GLN A 386 -2.18 -3.87 -21.05
N PRO A 387 -1.24 -4.62 -20.44
CA PRO A 387 -0.58 -4.19 -19.21
C PRO A 387 0.63 -3.28 -19.48
N PHE A 388 1.04 -3.14 -20.74
CA PHE A 388 2.21 -2.38 -21.16
C PHE A 388 1.86 -1.16 -22.00
N HIS A 389 2.73 -0.14 -21.93
CA HIS A 389 2.78 0.97 -22.86
C HIS A 389 4.24 1.44 -23.03
N ILE A 390 4.56 2.11 -24.13
CA ILE A 390 5.85 2.74 -24.38
C ILE A 390 5.74 4.24 -24.06
N LEU A 391 6.73 4.78 -23.33
CA LEU A 391 6.95 6.22 -23.20
C LEU A 391 8.18 6.62 -24.02
N ASN A 392 7.98 7.42 -25.06
CA ASN A 392 9.08 8.03 -25.80
C ASN A 392 9.65 9.22 -25.01
N ALA A 393 10.89 9.08 -24.54
CA ALA A 393 11.55 10.11 -23.72
C ALA A 393 11.77 11.44 -24.47
N MET A 394 11.97 11.39 -25.79
CA MET A 394 12.27 12.59 -26.59
C MET A 394 11.02 13.39 -26.90
N THR A 395 9.91 12.72 -27.25
CA THR A 395 8.65 13.37 -27.65
C THR A 395 7.63 13.49 -26.52
N GLY A 396 7.81 12.73 -25.43
CA GLY A 396 6.83 12.59 -24.35
C GLY A 396 5.58 11.81 -24.74
N GLN A 397 5.53 11.21 -25.94
CA GLN A 397 4.37 10.48 -26.43
C GLN A 397 4.26 9.10 -25.78
N LEU A 398 3.02 8.71 -25.49
CA LEU A 398 2.65 7.38 -25.02
C LEU A 398 2.16 6.56 -26.22
N SER A 399 2.55 5.29 -26.29
CA SER A 399 2.07 4.34 -27.30
C SER A 399 1.73 3.00 -26.68
N ASP A 400 0.69 2.34 -27.19
CA ASP A 400 0.38 0.95 -26.86
C ASP A 400 1.08 -0.05 -27.81
N CYS A 401 1.79 0.44 -28.84
CA CYS A 401 2.60 -0.40 -29.72
C CYS A 401 3.99 -0.63 -29.12
N LEU A 402 4.32 -1.89 -28.81
CA LEU A 402 5.60 -2.24 -28.19
C LEU A 402 6.80 -2.12 -29.12
N ASP A 403 6.57 -2.00 -30.42
CA ASP A 403 7.62 -1.77 -31.43
C ASP A 403 8.08 -0.31 -31.49
N ASP A 404 7.33 0.62 -30.88
CA ASP A 404 7.67 2.03 -30.89
C ASP A 404 8.95 2.33 -30.05
N PRO A 405 9.72 3.37 -30.42
CA PRO A 405 10.90 3.77 -29.67
C PRO A 405 10.53 4.37 -28.31
N GLY A 406 11.23 3.96 -27.25
CA GLY A 406 11.00 4.46 -25.89
C GLY A 406 11.25 3.44 -24.79
N VAL A 407 10.72 3.73 -23.60
CA VAL A 407 10.84 2.89 -22.40
C VAL A 407 9.53 2.13 -22.20
N LEU A 408 9.62 0.82 -21.96
CA LEU A 408 8.46 -0.03 -21.64
C LEU A 408 7.98 0.24 -20.21
N PHE A 409 6.73 0.65 -20.03
CA PHE A 409 6.10 0.78 -18.73
C PHE A 409 5.04 -0.29 -18.53
N HIS A 410 5.07 -0.93 -17.37
CA HIS A 410 4.02 -1.80 -16.86
C HIS A 410 3.32 -1.13 -15.68
N ALA A 411 1.99 -1.06 -15.68
CA ALA A 411 1.23 -0.28 -14.69
C ALA A 411 -0.18 -0.86 -14.43
N VAL A 412 -0.27 -2.10 -13.97
CA VAL A 412 -1.54 -2.75 -13.58
C VAL A 412 -1.82 -2.54 -12.09
N ASP A 413 -3.02 -2.07 -11.73
CA ASP A 413 -3.40 -1.69 -10.35
C ASP A 413 -4.01 -2.81 -9.50
N HIS A 414 -4.24 -3.99 -10.07
CA HIS A 414 -4.86 -5.12 -9.39
C HIS A 414 -4.16 -6.46 -9.66
N LEU A 415 -2.82 -6.41 -9.75
CA LEU A 415 -1.92 -7.53 -10.02
C LEU A 415 -2.16 -8.83 -9.22
N PRO A 416 -2.48 -8.80 -7.91
CA PRO A 416 -2.76 -10.05 -7.19
C PRO A 416 -3.95 -10.85 -7.75
N SER A 417 -4.81 -10.22 -8.57
CA SER A 417 -5.94 -10.90 -9.22
C SER A 417 -5.50 -11.88 -10.31
N GLU A 418 -4.26 -11.79 -10.78
CA GLU A 418 -3.66 -12.73 -11.73
C GLU A 418 -3.21 -14.03 -11.08
N LEU A 419 -2.93 -14.00 -9.77
CA LEU A 419 -2.61 -15.16 -8.94
C LEU A 419 -3.70 -15.35 -7.86
N PRO A 420 -4.97 -15.58 -8.25
CA PRO A 420 -6.08 -15.41 -7.33
C PRO A 420 -6.15 -16.50 -6.25
N ARG A 421 -5.69 -17.72 -6.53
CA ARG A 421 -5.72 -18.84 -5.57
C ARG A 421 -4.78 -18.55 -4.40
N GLU A 422 -3.50 -18.37 -4.69
CA GLU A 422 -2.46 -18.14 -3.70
C GLU A 422 -2.63 -16.78 -3.00
N SER A 423 -3.09 -15.75 -3.73
CA SER A 423 -3.43 -14.46 -3.11
C SER A 423 -4.54 -14.60 -2.08
N SER A 424 -5.58 -15.39 -2.36
CA SER A 424 -6.70 -15.61 -1.43
C SER A 424 -6.30 -16.50 -0.25
N GLU A 425 -5.42 -17.47 -0.48
CA GLU A 425 -4.85 -18.31 0.57
C GLU A 425 -4.04 -17.49 1.56
N HIS A 426 -3.09 -16.69 1.06
CA HIS A 426 -2.29 -15.81 1.92
C HIS A 426 -3.14 -14.76 2.63
N PHE A 427 -4.08 -14.14 1.92
CA PHE A 427 -4.95 -13.13 2.50
C PHE A 427 -5.81 -13.71 3.63
N GLY A 428 -6.36 -14.91 3.43
CA GLY A 428 -7.12 -15.59 4.46
C GLY A 428 -6.26 -16.04 5.65
N ASP A 429 -5.00 -16.46 5.45
CA ASP A 429 -4.06 -16.75 6.56
C ASP A 429 -3.89 -15.55 7.48
N CYS A 430 -3.84 -14.34 6.91
CA CYS A 430 -3.77 -13.11 7.66
C CYS A 430 -5.10 -12.73 8.34
N LEU A 431 -6.24 -13.06 7.72
CA LEU A 431 -7.56 -12.61 8.16
C LEU A 431 -8.23 -13.54 9.19
N VAL A 432 -8.10 -14.87 9.02
CA VAL A 432 -8.74 -15.90 9.87
C VAL A 432 -8.56 -15.67 11.38
N PRO A 433 -7.37 -15.29 11.89
CA PRO A 433 -7.18 -15.05 13.33
C PRO A 433 -8.13 -14.01 13.94
N PHE A 434 -8.71 -13.12 13.12
CA PHE A 434 -9.59 -12.05 13.58
C PHE A 434 -11.09 -12.39 13.51
N LEU A 435 -11.47 -13.38 12.70
CA LEU A 435 -12.87 -13.68 12.41
C LEU A 435 -13.68 -14.17 13.63
N PRO A 436 -13.14 -14.97 14.56
CA PRO A 436 -13.88 -15.35 15.77
C PRO A 436 -14.31 -14.14 16.61
N TYR A 437 -13.49 -13.08 16.68
CA TYR A 437 -13.81 -11.86 17.44
C TYR A 437 -14.93 -11.05 16.79
N LEU A 438 -14.93 -10.95 15.46
CA LEU A 438 -16.00 -10.32 14.69
C LEU A 438 -17.31 -11.09 14.81
N ALA A 439 -17.22 -12.42 14.91
CA ALA A 439 -18.37 -13.27 15.10
C ALA A 439 -19.00 -13.11 16.50
N GLU A 440 -18.20 -13.08 17.57
CA GLU A 440 -18.69 -13.08 18.96
C GLU A 440 -19.39 -11.78 19.42
N GLU A 441 -18.93 -10.61 18.97
CA GLU A 441 -19.43 -9.32 19.48
C GLU A 441 -20.92 -9.08 19.17
N LEU A 442 -21.39 -9.56 18.01
CA LEU A 442 -22.78 -9.40 17.58
C LEU A 442 -23.77 -10.30 18.34
N ALA A 443 -23.29 -11.37 18.98
CA ALA A 443 -24.14 -12.21 19.83
C ALA A 443 -24.54 -11.51 21.15
N LEU A 444 -23.85 -10.42 21.51
CA LEU A 444 -24.06 -9.67 22.75
C LEU A 444 -24.81 -8.34 22.56
N MET A 445 -25.06 -7.92 21.32
CA MET A 445 -25.82 -6.70 21.04
C MET A 445 -27.32 -6.96 21.12
N GLU A 446 -27.91 -6.76 22.29
CA GLU A 446 -29.38 -6.72 22.41
C GLU A 446 -29.95 -5.45 21.75
N PRO A 447 -31.12 -5.53 21.08
CA PRO A 447 -31.77 -4.36 20.50
C PRO A 447 -32.15 -3.36 21.59
N GLY A 448 -31.44 -2.24 21.68
CA GLY A 448 -31.76 -1.12 22.58
C GLY A 448 -30.72 -0.83 23.68
N SER A 449 -29.60 -1.56 23.77
CA SER A 449 -28.53 -1.18 24.69
C SER A 449 -27.73 0.02 24.16
N THR A 450 -27.65 1.09 24.95
CA THR A 450 -26.86 2.29 24.68
C THR A 450 -25.39 2.16 25.08
N ASP A 451 -25.03 1.06 25.75
CA ASP A 451 -23.67 0.81 26.22
C ASP A 451 -22.81 0.13 25.15
N GLN A 452 -22.50 0.88 24.09
CA GLN A 452 -21.65 0.45 22.98
C GLN A 452 -20.19 0.20 23.41
N LEU A 453 -19.78 0.67 24.59
CA LEU A 453 -18.40 0.56 25.08
C LEU A 453 -18.05 -0.81 25.65
N ALA A 454 -19.02 -1.59 26.12
CA ALA A 454 -18.76 -2.89 26.75
C ALA A 454 -18.38 -4.00 25.74
N GLY A 455 -18.93 -3.98 24.52
CA GLY A 455 -18.56 -4.88 23.41
C GLY A 455 -17.15 -4.59 22.86
N SER A 456 -16.82 -3.30 22.83
CA SER A 456 -15.51 -2.68 22.74
C SER A 456 -14.38 -3.57 23.26
N ALA A 457 -14.40 -3.77 24.58
CA ALA A 457 -13.26 -4.23 25.38
C ALA A 457 -12.65 -5.59 25.01
N LYS A 458 -13.36 -6.47 24.29
CA LYS A 458 -12.85 -7.80 23.90
C LYS A 458 -12.25 -7.88 22.49
N MET A 459 -12.47 -6.87 21.65
CA MET A 459 -11.99 -6.89 20.27
C MET A 459 -10.50 -6.54 20.19
N PRO A 460 -9.68 -7.25 19.38
CA PRO A 460 -8.27 -6.89 19.19
C PRO A 460 -8.12 -5.47 18.62
N MET A 461 -7.07 -4.75 19.07
CA MET A 461 -6.75 -3.39 18.59
C MET A 461 -6.70 -3.28 17.05
N PRO A 462 -6.11 -4.24 16.29
CA PRO A 462 -6.12 -4.18 14.83
C PRO A 462 -7.51 -4.10 14.21
N ILE A 463 -8.50 -4.77 14.81
CA ILE A 463 -9.88 -4.80 14.30
C ILE A 463 -10.64 -3.55 14.72
N ARG A 464 -10.50 -3.11 15.98
CA ARG A 464 -11.11 -1.83 16.42
C ARG A 464 -10.63 -0.66 15.58
N GLY A 465 -9.33 -0.61 15.31
CA GLY A 465 -8.69 0.42 14.50
C GLY A 465 -9.19 0.44 13.05
N ALA A 466 -9.68 -0.69 12.56
CA ALA A 466 -10.17 -0.84 11.19
C ALA A 466 -11.65 -0.47 11.01
N ILE A 467 -12.42 -0.27 12.09
CA ILE A 467 -13.83 0.14 12.02
C ILE A 467 -13.89 1.61 11.64
N ILE A 468 -14.26 1.90 10.40
CA ILE A 468 -14.33 3.27 9.87
C ILE A 468 -15.69 3.92 10.10
N ALA A 469 -16.76 3.13 10.15
CA ALA A 469 -18.12 3.60 10.38
C ALA A 469 -18.92 2.58 11.20
N GLU A 470 -19.77 3.07 12.09
CA GLU A 470 -20.66 2.26 12.93
C GLU A 470 -21.86 3.09 13.42
N GLY A 471 -23.02 2.46 13.62
CA GLY A 471 -24.19 3.13 14.20
C GLY A 471 -24.77 4.25 13.33
N GLY A 472 -24.35 4.34 12.07
CA GLY A 472 -24.69 5.41 11.14
C GLY A 472 -23.80 6.65 11.22
N ALA A 473 -22.66 6.58 11.91
CA ALA A 473 -21.68 7.65 11.99
C ALA A 473 -20.26 7.14 11.70
N LEU A 474 -19.36 8.05 11.33
CA LEU A 474 -17.92 7.79 11.29
C LEU A 474 -17.40 7.60 12.72
N THR A 475 -16.54 6.59 12.92
CA THR A 475 -15.85 6.43 14.20
C THR A 475 -14.85 7.58 14.42
N ARG A 476 -14.46 7.81 15.68
CA ARG A 476 -13.68 9.00 16.09
C ARG A 476 -12.47 9.27 15.19
N GLU A 477 -11.64 8.24 14.95
CA GLU A 477 -10.39 8.35 14.18
C GLU A 477 -10.62 8.59 12.68
N TYR A 478 -11.86 8.42 12.19
CA TYR A 478 -12.23 8.56 10.78
C TYR A 478 -13.11 9.77 10.48
N ARG A 479 -13.46 10.59 11.50
CA ARG A 479 -14.25 11.83 11.31
C ARG A 479 -13.59 12.83 10.35
N TYR A 480 -12.27 12.78 10.19
CA TYR A 480 -11.54 13.60 9.20
C TYR A 480 -12.01 13.36 7.76
N ILE A 481 -12.60 12.20 7.44
CA ILE A 481 -13.14 11.94 6.09
C ILE A 481 -14.19 12.99 5.75
N GLN A 482 -15.03 13.40 6.71
CA GLN A 482 -16.01 14.47 6.49
C GLN A 482 -15.31 15.81 6.19
N GLN A 483 -14.26 16.15 6.93
CA GLN A 483 -13.46 17.36 6.67
C GLN A 483 -12.87 17.35 5.25
N LEU A 484 -12.32 16.20 4.80
CA LEU A 484 -11.79 16.05 3.45
C LEU A 484 -12.89 16.21 2.37
N ARG A 485 -14.12 15.76 2.65
CA ARG A 485 -15.28 15.95 1.76
C ARG A 485 -15.65 17.43 1.66
N ASP A 486 -15.72 18.12 2.80
CA ASP A 486 -16.13 19.53 2.87
C ASP A 486 -15.13 20.44 2.14
N VAL A 487 -13.83 20.22 2.33
CA VAL A 487 -12.75 20.91 1.62
C VAL A 487 -12.90 20.75 0.10
N ARG A 488 -13.19 19.54 -0.38
CA ARG A 488 -13.38 19.29 -1.82
C ARG A 488 -14.65 19.92 -2.40
N GLN A 489 -15.68 20.10 -1.57
CA GLN A 489 -16.92 20.75 -1.97
C GLN A 489 -16.84 22.29 -1.87
N GLY A 490 -15.70 22.85 -1.46
CA GLY A 490 -15.54 24.29 -1.29
C GLY A 490 -16.44 24.87 -0.19
N LYS A 491 -16.95 24.03 0.72
CA LYS A 491 -17.76 24.49 1.85
C LYS A 491 -16.85 25.04 2.92
N VAL A 492 -17.00 26.33 3.24
CA VAL A 492 -16.47 26.91 4.47
C VAL A 492 -17.21 26.23 5.62
N VAL A 493 -16.48 25.61 6.53
CA VAL A 493 -17.05 24.90 7.69
C VAL A 493 -17.72 25.95 8.58
N ALA A 494 -19.04 26.07 8.48
CA ALA A 494 -19.83 26.87 9.41
C ALA A 494 -19.91 26.12 10.74
N ALA A 495 -19.66 26.83 11.84
CA ALA A 495 -19.86 26.33 13.19
C ALA A 495 -21.35 26.04 13.39
N GLU A 496 -21.71 24.79 13.73
CA GLU A 496 -23.05 24.47 14.21
C GLU A 496 -23.02 24.10 15.69
N ASP A 497 -23.97 24.71 16.38
CA ASP A 497 -24.33 24.62 17.80
C ASP A 497 -24.55 23.18 18.28
N GLU A 498 -23.96 22.83 19.42
CA GLU A 498 -24.40 21.70 20.24
C GLU A 498 -25.09 22.20 21.52
N SER A 499 -26.42 22.03 21.55
CA SER A 499 -27.23 22.20 22.76
C SER A 499 -26.97 21.06 23.75
N ALA A 500 -26.27 21.42 24.83
CA ALA A 500 -26.40 20.97 26.23
C ALA A 500 -26.73 19.51 26.57
N ALA A 501 -25.72 18.80 27.09
CA ALA A 501 -25.84 18.03 28.34
C ALA A 501 -24.49 18.02 29.09
N GLU A 502 -24.48 18.71 30.24
CA GLU A 502 -23.51 18.76 31.35
C GLU A 502 -21.99 18.59 31.07
N LEU A 503 -21.31 19.74 31.05
CA LEU A 503 -19.86 19.92 30.88
C LEU A 503 -19.10 19.74 32.21
N PRO A 504 -17.97 18.99 32.23
CA PRO A 504 -16.87 19.28 33.15
C PRO A 504 -16.31 20.67 32.79
N ALA A 505 -15.90 21.47 33.80
CA ALA A 505 -15.39 22.85 33.72
C ALA A 505 -15.00 23.36 32.31
N ALA A 506 -15.58 24.50 31.91
CA ALA A 506 -15.40 25.09 30.59
C ALA A 506 -13.92 25.15 30.19
N PRO A 507 -13.52 24.58 29.02
CA PRO A 507 -12.15 24.64 28.56
C PRO A 507 -11.76 26.08 28.30
N SER A 508 -10.57 26.46 28.75
CA SER A 508 -10.00 27.77 28.45
C SER A 508 -9.69 27.84 26.96
N CYS A 509 -10.04 28.96 26.32
CA CYS A 509 -9.77 29.18 24.90
C CYS A 509 -9.11 30.55 24.65
N CYS A 510 -8.22 30.61 23.67
CA CYS A 510 -7.69 31.84 23.12
C CYS A 510 -7.68 31.78 21.58
N THR A 511 -7.67 32.94 20.93
CA THR A 511 -7.54 33.04 19.47
C THR A 511 -6.17 33.62 19.14
N LEU A 512 -5.46 32.98 18.21
CA LEU A 512 -4.19 33.45 17.67
C LEU A 512 -4.41 33.87 16.22
N GLU A 513 -3.94 35.05 15.86
CA GLU A 513 -3.94 35.55 14.49
C GLU A 513 -2.50 35.61 13.98
N LEU A 514 -2.26 34.99 12.83
CA LEU A 514 -0.94 34.77 12.25
C LEU A 514 -0.97 35.33 10.83
N THR A 515 0.02 36.17 10.48
CA THR A 515 0.14 36.74 9.13
C THR A 515 1.59 36.57 8.64
N GLY A 516 1.78 36.06 7.42
CA GLY A 516 3.09 35.88 6.81
C GLY A 516 3.15 34.68 5.86
N HIS A 517 4.34 34.21 5.48
CA HIS A 517 4.49 33.00 4.67
C HIS A 517 4.28 31.73 5.51
N LEU A 518 3.07 31.52 6.03
CA LEU A 518 2.77 30.54 7.08
C LEU A 518 3.14 29.09 6.71
N PHE A 519 3.01 28.76 5.43
CA PHE A 519 3.32 27.44 4.87
C PHE A 519 4.80 27.31 4.51
N ASP A 520 5.36 28.30 3.80
CA ASP A 520 6.76 28.26 3.37
C ASP A 520 7.74 28.35 4.56
N SER A 521 7.39 29.13 5.58
CA SER A 521 8.15 29.24 6.83
C SER A 521 7.82 28.15 7.85
N ARG A 522 6.80 27.33 7.58
CA ARG A 522 6.21 26.33 8.50
C ARG A 522 5.76 26.87 9.85
N LEU A 523 5.47 28.16 9.95
CA LEU A 523 4.97 28.77 11.17
C LEU A 523 3.67 28.08 11.65
N ILE A 524 2.78 27.69 10.73
CA ILE A 524 1.55 26.97 11.07
C ILE A 524 1.83 25.60 11.71
N ASN A 525 2.84 24.87 11.22
CA ASN A 525 3.20 23.57 11.79
C ASN A 525 3.78 23.73 13.19
N LYS A 526 4.65 24.74 13.41
CA LYS A 526 5.19 25.04 14.74
C LYS A 526 4.08 25.35 15.75
N VAL A 527 3.04 26.09 15.32
CA VAL A 527 1.89 26.40 16.18
C VAL A 527 1.08 25.14 16.49
N ALA A 528 0.87 24.26 15.50
CA ALA A 528 0.21 22.98 15.72
C ALA A 528 1.00 22.06 16.68
N ASP A 529 2.32 21.98 16.52
CA ASP A 529 3.20 21.21 17.40
C ASP A 529 3.17 21.72 18.84
N LEU A 530 3.17 23.05 19.03
CA LEU A 530 3.04 23.67 20.35
C LEU A 530 1.67 23.40 20.99
N CYS A 531 0.59 23.40 20.19
CA CYS A 531 -0.74 23.02 20.69
C CYS A 531 -0.76 21.55 21.13
N GLU A 532 -0.15 20.64 20.35
CA GLU A 532 -0.06 19.22 20.69
C GLU A 532 0.75 19.00 21.97
N GLN A 533 1.91 19.64 22.10
CA GLN A 533 2.73 19.59 23.32
C GLN A 533 1.97 20.11 24.55
N GLY A 534 1.18 21.17 24.36
CA GLY A 534 0.32 21.74 25.41
C GLY A 534 -0.95 20.93 25.71
N ARG A 535 -1.17 19.80 25.02
CA ARG A 535 -2.44 19.04 25.04
C ARG A 535 -3.66 19.92 24.75
N ALA A 536 -3.46 20.95 23.92
CA ALA A 536 -4.48 21.85 23.46
C ALA A 536 -5.00 21.40 22.09
N ARG A 537 -6.26 21.70 21.82
CA ARG A 537 -6.88 21.51 20.50
C ARG A 537 -6.77 22.81 19.72
N MET A 538 -6.27 22.74 18.49
CA MET A 538 -6.25 23.86 17.56
C MET A 538 -7.38 23.71 16.55
N HIS A 539 -8.16 24.77 16.36
CA HIS A 539 -9.19 24.88 15.33
C HIS A 539 -8.88 26.07 14.44
N ILE A 540 -8.78 25.85 13.13
CA ILE A 540 -8.64 26.94 12.17
C ILE A 540 -9.99 27.64 12.02
N LEU A 541 -10.06 28.91 12.40
CA LEU A 541 -11.26 29.75 12.28
C LEU A 541 -11.34 30.40 10.89
N LEU A 542 -10.20 30.88 10.38
CA LEU A 542 -10.10 31.54 9.09
C LEU A 542 -8.72 31.26 8.49
N LEU A 543 -8.65 30.97 7.20
CA LEU A 543 -7.39 30.83 6.47
C LEU A 543 -7.53 31.50 5.09
N ASP A 544 -6.66 32.46 4.82
CA ASP A 544 -6.45 33.05 3.50
C ASP A 544 -5.00 32.78 3.07
N VAL A 545 -4.82 32.17 1.90
CA VAL A 545 -3.51 31.71 1.42
C VAL A 545 -3.02 32.67 0.33
N GLY A 546 -1.82 33.21 0.55
CA GLY A 546 -1.14 34.06 -0.44
C GLY A 546 -1.03 33.35 -1.79
N ARG A 547 -1.37 34.04 -2.88
CA ARG A 547 -1.47 33.45 -4.23
C ARG A 547 -0.12 33.40 -4.96
N SER A 548 0.92 33.95 -4.35
CA SER A 548 2.28 33.96 -4.89
C SER A 548 3.30 33.99 -3.75
N VAL A 549 4.56 33.72 -4.09
CA VAL A 549 5.71 33.85 -3.18
C VAL A 549 5.94 35.27 -2.63
N ARG A 550 5.15 36.27 -3.06
CA ARG A 550 5.20 37.65 -2.56
C ARG A 550 3.99 38.02 -1.69
N ASP A 551 2.95 37.18 -1.67
CA ASP A 551 1.72 37.45 -0.92
C ASP A 551 1.76 36.72 0.42
N GLU A 552 1.44 37.42 1.50
CA GLU A 552 1.35 36.80 2.83
C GLU A 552 0.04 36.01 2.98
N SER A 553 0.10 34.93 3.75
CA SER A 553 -1.07 34.17 4.18
C SER A 553 -1.55 34.68 5.54
N PHE A 554 -2.85 34.71 5.75
CA PHE A 554 -3.48 35.04 7.03
C PHE A 554 -4.15 33.80 7.61
N LEU A 555 -3.96 33.54 8.90
CA LEU A 555 -4.54 32.41 9.62
C LEU A 555 -5.02 32.87 10.99
N SER A 556 -6.30 32.67 11.28
CA SER A 556 -6.87 32.79 12.61
C SER A 556 -7.17 31.39 13.16
N VAL A 557 -6.62 31.05 14.32
CA VAL A 557 -6.81 29.76 14.99
C VAL A 557 -7.28 29.94 16.42
N MET A 558 -8.29 29.17 16.81
CA MET A 558 -8.72 29.04 18.20
C MET A 558 -7.98 27.87 18.84
N VAL A 559 -7.32 28.13 19.96
CA VAL A 559 -6.63 27.13 20.78
C VAL A 559 -7.45 26.90 22.04
N MET A 560 -7.82 25.65 22.30
CA MET A 560 -8.61 25.25 23.46
C MET A 560 -7.83 24.27 24.33
N ALA A 561 -7.72 24.54 25.63
CA ALA A 561 -7.04 23.67 26.58
C ALA A 561 -7.91 23.38 27.80
N HIS A 562 -7.58 22.31 28.53
CA HIS A 562 -8.34 21.87 29.70
C HIS A 562 -8.22 22.82 30.92
N SER A 563 -7.26 23.75 30.92
CA SER A 563 -7.10 24.80 31.94
C SER A 563 -6.25 25.97 31.40
N ASP A 564 -6.40 27.18 31.98
CA ASP A 564 -5.64 28.39 31.60
C ASP A 564 -4.12 28.21 31.66
N SER A 565 -3.62 27.35 32.56
CA SER A 565 -2.19 27.03 32.70
C SER A 565 -1.59 26.29 31.50
N CYS A 566 -2.44 25.72 30.64
CA CYS A 566 -2.04 24.98 29.44
C CYS A 566 -2.19 25.83 28.16
N LEU A 567 -2.76 27.03 28.25
CA LEU A 567 -2.76 27.96 27.14
C LEU A 567 -1.43 28.72 27.12
N PRO A 568 -0.78 28.86 25.95
CA PRO A 568 0.24 29.87 25.80
C PRO A 568 -0.44 31.24 25.92
N TYR A 569 -0.32 31.87 27.10
CA TYR A 569 -0.74 33.25 27.42
C TYR A 569 -2.24 33.49 27.67
N THR A 570 -2.56 34.17 28.77
CA THR A 570 -3.88 34.78 29.08
C THR A 570 -3.85 36.30 28.76
N PRO A 571 -4.96 36.91 28.33
CA PRO A 571 -4.95 37.91 27.25
C PRO A 571 -4.86 39.37 27.72
N LYS A 572 -4.28 40.23 26.87
CA LYS A 572 -4.81 41.60 26.67
C LYS A 572 -4.43 42.33 25.38
N GLU A 573 -3.51 41.83 24.55
CA GLU A 573 -3.15 42.52 23.29
C GLU A 573 -2.94 41.51 22.15
N SER A 574 -3.47 41.82 20.97
CA SER A 574 -3.28 41.07 19.73
C SER A 574 -1.79 40.92 19.42
N LEU A 575 -1.28 39.69 19.42
CA LEU A 575 0.13 39.43 19.12
C LEU A 575 0.33 39.37 17.59
N TYR A 576 0.81 40.47 17.01
CA TYR A 576 1.23 40.50 15.60
C TYR A 576 2.66 39.96 15.49
N LEU A 577 2.80 38.69 15.07
CA LEU A 577 4.10 38.10 14.76
C LEU A 577 4.46 38.38 13.30
N HIS A 578 5.28 39.41 13.07
CA HIS A 578 5.94 39.63 11.77
C HIS A 578 7.40 39.15 11.84
N GLY A 579 7.77 38.19 10.99
CA GLY A 579 9.15 37.80 10.73
C GLY A 579 9.61 36.45 11.35
N PRO A 580 10.81 35.96 10.98
CA PRO A 580 11.21 34.56 11.14
C PRO A 580 11.80 34.24 12.52
N THR A 581 11.08 34.58 13.59
CA THR A 581 11.40 34.13 14.96
C THR A 581 10.17 33.55 15.62
#